data_AF-A0A942CH02-F1
#
_entry.id   AF-A0A942CH02-F1
#
_cell.length_a   1.000
_cell.length_b   1.000
_cell.length_c   1.000
_cell.angle_alpha   90.00
_cell.angle_beta   90.00
_cell.angle_gamma   90.00
#
_symmetry.space_group_name_H-M   'P 1'
#
loop_
_entity.id
_entity.type
_entity.pdbx_description
1 polymer ?
#
loop_
_entity_poly.entity_id
_entity_poly.type
_entity_poly.pdbx_seq_one_letter_code
_entity_poly.pdbx_strand_id
1 'polypeptide(L)'
;MRNLVLALVLLTALPVLGATPNPADFTVTINVRCNRLRPKHDPFEYQLMGVTIDGKPYEFRTDARLGLLTPGTYKARLMRHRWKPEEDSIDMVYEILLPNKKTLQMELSGMGYDPCGTTD
;
A
#
# COMPACT_ATOMS: atom_id res chain seq x y z
N MET A 1 -43.34 -28.38 -30.51
CA MET A 1 -43.43 -27.08 -29.80
C MET A 1 -42.13 -26.83 -29.04
N ARG A 2 -41.60 -25.61 -29.18
CA ARG A 2 -40.68 -24.93 -28.26
C ARG A 2 -39.19 -25.29 -28.30
N ASN A 3 -38.55 -24.88 -29.40
CA ASN A 3 -37.18 -24.35 -29.39
C ASN A 3 -37.12 -23.18 -28.40
N LEU A 4 -36.44 -23.31 -27.26
CA LEU A 4 -36.04 -22.17 -26.39
C LEU A 4 -35.22 -22.66 -25.18
N VAL A 5 -34.03 -23.25 -25.40
CA VAL A 5 -33.10 -23.54 -24.28
C VAL A 5 -31.64 -23.28 -24.64
N LEU A 6 -31.35 -22.52 -25.70
CA LEU A 6 -29.96 -22.32 -26.18
C LEU A 6 -29.41 -20.89 -25.98
N ALA A 7 -29.97 -20.11 -25.04
CA ALA A 7 -29.61 -18.70 -24.90
C ALA A 7 -29.14 -18.26 -23.49
N LEU A 8 -28.89 -19.19 -22.55
CA LEU A 8 -28.62 -18.83 -21.15
C LEU A 8 -27.30 -19.35 -20.56
N VAL A 9 -26.30 -19.68 -21.39
CA VAL A 9 -25.00 -20.21 -20.90
C VAL A 9 -23.83 -19.25 -21.15
N LEU A 10 -24.03 -18.10 -21.80
CA LEU A 10 -22.95 -17.20 -22.19
C LEU A 10 -22.84 -15.91 -21.36
N LEU A 11 -23.27 -15.91 -20.10
CA LEU A 11 -23.17 -14.73 -19.21
C LEU A 11 -22.26 -14.89 -17.98
N THR A 12 -21.61 -16.05 -17.77
CA THR A 12 -20.96 -16.35 -16.48
C THR A 12 -19.43 -16.38 -16.50
N ALA A 13 -18.76 -15.56 -17.32
CA ALA A 13 -17.30 -15.45 -17.24
C ALA A 13 -16.73 -14.18 -17.88
N LEU A 14 -17.25 -13.00 -17.52
CA LEU A 14 -16.41 -11.80 -17.65
C LEU A 14 -15.56 -11.73 -16.38
N PRO A 15 -14.25 -12.04 -16.42
CA PRO A 15 -13.39 -11.61 -15.34
C PRO A 15 -13.54 -10.08 -15.27
N VAL A 16 -14.03 -9.57 -14.15
CA VAL A 16 -13.87 -8.16 -13.82
C VAL A 16 -12.37 -7.94 -13.72
N LEU A 17 -11.75 -7.62 -14.86
CA LEU A 17 -10.38 -7.20 -14.94
C LEU A 17 -10.36 -5.86 -14.20
N GLY A 18 -10.04 -5.90 -12.91
CA GLY A 18 -9.85 -4.70 -12.12
C GLY A 18 -8.95 -3.76 -12.90
N ALA A 19 -9.38 -2.50 -13.04
CA ALA A 19 -8.66 -1.52 -13.85
C ALA A 19 -7.18 -1.54 -13.47
N THR A 20 -6.30 -1.80 -14.44
CA THR A 20 -4.87 -1.77 -14.19
C THR A 20 -4.49 -0.37 -13.71
N PRO A 21 -3.73 -0.23 -12.60
CA PRO A 21 -3.36 1.08 -12.10
C PRO A 21 -2.67 1.90 -13.19
N ASN A 22 -3.11 3.14 -13.39
CA ASN A 22 -2.48 4.07 -14.32
C ASN A 22 -1.21 4.65 -13.65
N PRO A 23 0.00 4.40 -14.19
CA PRO A 23 1.23 4.89 -13.57
C PRO A 23 1.30 6.41 -13.44
N ALA A 24 0.59 7.17 -14.29
CA ALA A 24 0.56 8.63 -14.22
C ALA A 24 -0.10 9.17 -12.94
N ASP A 25 -0.92 8.36 -12.27
CA ASP A 25 -1.58 8.76 -11.02
C ASP A 25 -0.62 8.68 -9.81
N PHE A 26 0.54 8.02 -9.97
CA PHE A 26 1.52 7.76 -8.89
C PHE A 26 2.66 8.78 -8.95
N THR A 27 2.35 10.02 -8.56
CA THR A 27 3.26 11.16 -8.69
C THR A 27 4.28 11.29 -7.55
N VAL A 28 4.02 10.68 -6.39
CA VAL A 28 4.88 10.77 -5.21
C VAL A 28 6.03 9.76 -5.31
N THR A 29 7.24 10.19 -4.97
CA THR A 29 8.40 9.30 -4.91
C THR A 29 8.69 8.94 -3.46
N ILE A 30 8.64 7.64 -3.16
CA ILE A 30 8.82 7.06 -1.83
C ILE A 30 10.12 6.25 -1.84
N ASN A 31 11.06 6.59 -0.97
CA ASN A 31 12.29 5.80 -0.79
C ASN A 31 12.16 4.96 0.47
N VAL A 32 11.95 3.65 0.31
CA VAL A 32 11.99 2.70 1.43
C VAL A 32 13.46 2.44 1.75
N ARG A 33 13.89 2.80 2.96
CA ARG A 33 15.29 2.66 3.41
C ARG A 33 15.53 1.35 4.15
N CYS A 34 14.58 0.94 4.98
CA CYS A 34 14.67 -0.29 5.75
C CYS A 34 13.27 -0.84 6.00
N ASN A 35 13.23 -2.12 6.36
CA ASN A 35 12.02 -2.75 6.86
C ASN A 35 12.34 -3.64 8.08
N ARG A 36 11.33 -3.85 8.92
CA ARG A 36 11.37 -4.79 10.05
C ARG A 36 10.01 -5.46 10.16
N LEU A 37 9.99 -6.78 10.21
CA LEU A 37 8.81 -7.52 10.61
C LEU A 37 8.61 -7.33 12.12
N ARG A 38 7.41 -6.94 12.52
CA ARG A 38 7.05 -6.81 13.92
C ARG A 38 5.97 -7.85 14.24
N PRO A 39 6.27 -8.83 15.11
CA PRO A 39 5.23 -9.72 15.60
C PRO A 39 4.25 -8.93 16.45
N LYS A 40 2.95 -9.15 16.25
CA LYS A 40 1.89 -8.66 17.14
C LYS A 40 1.46 -9.81 18.06
N HIS A 41 0.96 -9.50 19.26
CA HIS A 41 0.27 -10.46 20.15
C HIS A 41 -1.15 -10.84 19.64
N ASP A 42 -1.40 -10.73 18.35
CA ASP A 42 -2.69 -10.85 17.64
C ASP A 42 -2.33 -11.39 16.22
N PRO A 43 -3.18 -12.11 15.47
CA PRO A 43 -2.76 -13.12 14.48
C PRO A 43 -2.07 -12.59 13.21
N PHE A 44 -1.73 -11.30 13.13
CA PHE A 44 -1.26 -10.65 11.91
C PHE A 44 0.06 -9.93 12.12
N GLU A 45 1.05 -10.32 11.33
CA GLU A 45 2.34 -9.65 11.22
C GLU A 45 2.20 -8.38 10.39
N TYR A 46 2.77 -7.28 10.89
CA TYR A 46 2.91 -6.06 10.10
C TYR A 46 4.38 -5.82 9.78
N GLN A 47 4.61 -5.31 8.58
CA GLN A 47 5.92 -4.82 8.18
C GLN A 47 5.99 -3.33 8.54
N LEU A 48 6.96 -2.97 9.38
CA LEU A 48 7.32 -1.60 9.67
C LEU A 48 8.42 -1.14 8.71
N MET A 49 8.34 0.07 8.20
CA MET A 49 9.24 0.59 7.17
C MET A 49 9.72 1.99 7.51
N GLY A 50 11.02 2.22 7.34
CA GLY A 50 11.59 3.56 7.29
C GLY A 50 11.54 4.07 5.87
N VAL A 51 10.91 5.23 5.69
CA VAL A 51 10.62 5.80 4.39
C VAL A 51 11.08 7.24 4.35
N THR A 52 11.58 7.68 3.21
CA THR A 52 11.82 9.10 2.93
C THR A 52 10.91 9.58 1.81
N ILE A 53 10.17 10.67 2.07
CA ILE A 53 9.33 11.39 1.10
C ILE A 53 9.81 12.84 1.09
N ASP A 54 10.17 13.37 -0.08
CA ASP A 54 10.70 14.74 -0.23
C ASP A 54 11.84 15.09 0.74
N GLY A 55 12.73 14.11 0.98
CA GLY A 55 13.87 14.25 1.90
C GLY A 55 13.53 14.14 3.40
N LYS A 56 12.25 13.97 3.76
CA LYS A 56 11.80 13.85 5.16
C LYS A 56 11.56 12.40 5.57
N PRO A 57 12.03 11.97 6.76
CA PRO A 57 11.84 10.60 7.24
C PRO A 57 10.45 10.39 7.85
N TYR A 58 9.87 9.23 7.55
CA TYR A 58 8.57 8.77 8.05
C TYR A 58 8.63 7.28 8.36
N GLU A 59 7.82 6.86 9.32
CA GLU A 59 7.58 5.45 9.59
C GLU A 59 6.23 5.04 9.03
N PHE A 60 6.23 3.98 8.24
CA PHE A 60 5.02 3.41 7.65
C PHE A 60 4.87 1.95 8.04
N ARG A 61 3.63 1.47 8.01
CA ARG A 61 3.31 0.06 8.18
C ARG A 61 2.43 -0.46 7.04
N THR A 62 2.56 -1.75 6.76
CA THR A 62 1.67 -2.50 5.87
C THR A 62 1.38 -3.88 6.45
N ASP A 63 0.26 -4.49 6.05
CA ASP A 63 -0.02 -5.90 6.33
C ASP A 63 1.03 -6.76 5.61
N ALA A 64 1.80 -7.54 6.35
CA ALA A 64 2.89 -8.36 5.79
C ALA A 64 2.36 -9.47 4.87
N ARG A 65 1.08 -9.86 4.98
CA ARG A 65 0.46 -10.88 4.12
C ARG A 65 0.26 -10.41 2.69
N LEU A 66 0.24 -9.10 2.47
CA LEU A 66 0.18 -8.51 1.13
C LEU A 66 1.56 -8.50 0.44
N GLY A 67 2.60 -8.94 1.15
CA GLY A 67 3.99 -8.98 0.70
C GLY A 67 4.85 -7.98 1.45
N LEU A 68 6.16 -8.22 1.42
CA LEU A 68 7.15 -7.35 2.03
C LEU A 68 7.72 -6.40 0.99
N LEU A 69 7.66 -5.10 1.27
CA LEU A 69 8.38 -4.08 0.52
C LEU A 69 9.86 -4.15 0.87
N THR A 70 10.69 -4.42 -0.13
CA THR A 70 12.15 -4.33 -0.01
C THR A 70 12.60 -2.87 0.01
N PRO A 71 13.79 -2.55 0.55
CA PRO A 71 14.39 -1.25 0.33
C PRO A 71 14.48 -0.90 -1.16
N GLY A 72 14.18 0.34 -1.51
CA GLY A 72 14.14 0.80 -2.89
C GLY A 72 13.27 2.05 -3.09
N THR A 73 13.25 2.54 -4.32
CA THR A 73 12.44 3.69 -4.72
C THR A 73 11.16 3.20 -5.39
N TYR A 74 10.02 3.72 -4.94
CA TYR A 74 8.71 3.38 -5.44
C TYR A 74 7.92 4.63 -5.81
N LYS A 75 7.02 4.47 -6.80
CA LYS A 75 6.02 5.48 -7.13
C LYS A 75 4.77 5.23 -6.31
N ALA A 76 4.21 6.29 -5.76
CA ALA A 76 3.06 6.24 -4.88
C ALA A 76 2.05 7.33 -5.21
N ARG A 77 0.82 7.16 -4.73
CA ARG A 77 -0.19 8.21 -4.67
C ARG A 77 -0.75 8.31 -3.26
N LEU A 78 -1.10 9.53 -2.85
CA LEU A 78 -1.75 9.77 -1.57
C LEU A 78 -3.22 9.41 -1.69
N MET A 79 -3.67 8.42 -0.92
CA MET A 79 -5.06 7.95 -0.91
C MET A 79 -5.90 8.67 0.14
N ARG A 80 -5.29 8.97 1.28
CA ARG A 80 -5.97 9.57 2.42
C ARG A 80 -5.00 10.46 3.18
N HIS A 81 -5.48 11.65 3.55
CA HIS A 81 -4.79 12.58 4.45
C HIS A 81 -5.84 13.30 5.27
N ARG A 82 -5.99 12.89 6.53
CA ARG A 82 -7.04 13.39 7.43
C ARG A 82 -6.45 13.71 8.79
N TRP A 83 -6.70 14.92 9.26
CA TRP A 83 -6.46 15.28 10.66
C TRP A 83 -7.58 14.70 11.54
N LYS A 84 -7.20 14.04 12.63
CA LYS A 84 -8.09 13.50 13.65
C LYS A 84 -7.89 14.27 14.96
N PRO A 85 -8.68 15.33 15.21
CA PRO A 85 -8.46 16.21 16.36
C PRO A 85 -8.67 15.50 17.70
N GLU A 86 -9.58 14.52 17.77
CA GLU A 86 -9.87 13.76 19.00
C GLU A 86 -8.72 12.83 19.41
N GLU A 87 -7.90 12.41 18.45
CA GLU A 87 -6.75 11.53 18.66
C GLU A 87 -5.41 12.29 18.62
N ASP A 88 -5.44 13.60 18.39
CA ASP A 88 -4.28 14.45 18.07
C ASP A 88 -3.34 13.79 17.03
N SER A 89 -3.93 13.21 15.98
CA SER A 89 -3.23 12.33 15.03
C SER A 89 -3.55 12.62 13.57
N ILE A 90 -2.64 12.26 12.66
CA ILE A 90 -2.85 12.31 11.20
C ILE A 90 -3.04 10.89 10.68
N ASP A 91 -4.15 10.64 10.00
CA ASP A 91 -4.37 9.44 9.20
C ASP A 91 -3.91 9.71 7.76
N MET A 92 -2.75 9.15 7.42
CA MET A 92 -2.14 9.28 6.11
C MET A 92 -1.91 7.88 5.51
N VAL A 93 -2.48 7.65 4.32
CA VAL A 93 -2.34 6.39 3.58
C VAL A 93 -1.82 6.67 2.19
N TYR A 94 -0.73 6.01 1.83
CA TYR A 94 -0.23 5.97 0.47
C TYR A 94 -0.56 4.63 -0.17
N GLU A 95 -0.80 4.65 -1.47
CA GLU A 95 -0.82 3.47 -2.31
C GLU A 95 0.42 3.45 -3.19
N ILE A 96 1.19 2.38 -3.12
CA ILE A 96 2.43 2.17 -3.86
C ILE A 96 2.14 1.36 -5.12
N LEU A 97 2.75 1.73 -6.24
CA LEU A 97 2.79 0.93 -7.46
C LEU A 97 4.02 0.00 -7.45
N LEU A 98 3.76 -1.31 -7.53
CA LEU A 98 4.80 -2.34 -7.58
C LEU A 98 5.23 -2.62 -9.03
N PRO A 99 6.44 -3.19 -9.25
CA PRO A 99 6.93 -3.53 -10.60
C PRO A 99 6.00 -4.45 -11.40
N ASN A 100 5.23 -5.30 -10.72
CA ASN A 100 4.25 -6.19 -11.32
C ASN A 100 2.89 -5.53 -11.61
N LYS A 101 2.81 -4.19 -11.54
CA LYS A 101 1.58 -3.38 -11.69
C LYS A 101 0.50 -3.62 -10.64
N LYS A 102 0.77 -4.39 -9.58
CA LYS A 102 -0.10 -4.45 -8.40
C LYS A 102 0.15 -3.24 -7.52
N THR A 103 -0.77 -2.99 -6.59
CA THR A 103 -0.62 -1.94 -5.59
C THR A 103 -0.59 -2.48 -4.17
N LEU A 104 0.01 -1.70 -3.28
CA LEU A 104 0.05 -1.98 -1.84
C LEU A 104 -0.22 -0.70 -1.06
N GLN A 105 -1.04 -0.77 -0.03
CA GLN A 105 -1.30 0.36 0.86
C GLN A 105 -0.34 0.37 2.04
N MET A 106 0.17 1.56 2.36
CA MET A 106 1.02 1.80 3.52
C MET A 106 0.39 2.92 4.35
N GLU A 107 0.24 2.67 5.65
CA GLU A 107 -0.32 3.61 6.61
C GLU A 107 0.79 4.27 7.41
N LEU A 108 0.69 5.56 7.65
CA LEU A 108 1.59 6.27 8.53
C LEU A 108 1.50 5.69 9.95
N SER A 109 2.65 5.34 10.51
CA SER A 109 2.80 4.83 11.88
C SER A 109 3.46 5.88 12.78
N GLY A 110 4.36 6.71 12.24
CA GLY A 110 5.05 7.75 13.00
C GLY A 110 5.79 8.77 12.13
N MET A 111 6.12 9.92 12.70
CA MET A 111 6.87 11.01 12.06
C MET A 111 8.11 11.36 12.88
N GLY A 112 9.24 11.65 12.21
CA GLY A 112 10.45 12.17 12.87
C GLY A 112 11.31 11.14 13.61
N TYR A 113 10.94 9.86 13.60
CA TYR A 113 11.79 8.75 14.03
C TYR A 113 12.45 8.10 12.81
N ASP A 114 13.75 7.79 12.87
CA ASP A 114 14.42 6.97 11.86
C ASP A 114 14.39 5.50 12.31
N PRO A 115 13.44 4.68 11.83
CA PRO A 115 13.35 3.29 12.23
C PRO A 115 14.50 2.44 11.68
N CYS A 116 15.34 2.99 10.80
CA CYS A 116 16.51 2.30 10.25
C CYS A 116 17.73 2.37 11.18
N GLY A 117 17.68 3.23 12.21
CA GLY A 117 18.84 3.58 13.02
C GLY A 117 19.71 4.62 12.31
N THR A 118 20.37 5.49 13.08
CA THR A 118 21.38 6.40 12.54
C THR A 118 22.56 5.58 12.04
N THR A 119 22.73 5.51 10.72
CA THR A 119 24.07 5.31 10.17
C THR A 119 24.83 6.61 10.37
N ASP A 120 25.52 6.73 11.50
CA ASP A 120 26.70 7.59 11.59
C ASP A 120 27.85 7.01 10.75
#